data_AF-A0A7W1CNL6-F1
#
_entry.id   AF-A0A7W1CNL6-F1
#
_cell.length_a   1.000
_cell.length_b   1.000
_cell.length_c   1.000
_cell.angle_alpha   90.00
_cell.angle_beta   90.00
_cell.angle_gamma   90.00
#
_symmetry.space_group_name_H-M   'P 1'
#
loop_
_entity.id
_entity.type
_entity.pdbx_description
1 polymer ?
#
loop_
_entity_poly.entity_id
_entity_poly.type
_entity_poly.pdbx_seq_one_letter_code
_entity_poly.pdbx_strand_id
1 'polypeptide(L)'
;PAGAEPAGGMLIGGGFGSGKSHVLEHLAHLALDAGFVVSKVVISKETALHDPAKVFTAAIADAQVPDKPGSAIDEIATGLRIDSAEYAALYRWVHSDDVPVDSRFAASLFLHEYARGDAEFADRIVRFWAGDPLPVADLRRRLKEAGAASTYRLAAARERDLAVQRFRFVPRLITAAGYRGWVILLDEVELIGRYSLLQRAKSYAEVARWVRGDRDDPAAPIGAVLTTVDDFEAQVLVGKNDVELIPKRLRMKDTADAEMLANQAETGMRIIGRDQIRLQPPDRDELDRTYTKLRQIHAAAFGWDPPAVEGLERLPSNRMRQYVRAWINEWDLRRLDPSYVPDIAAADVSVDLSDDGADGDGAVPGAD
;
A
#
# COMPACT_ATOMS: atom_id res chain seq x y z
N PRO A 1 25.82 -17.26 3.28
CA PRO A 1 24.34 -17.27 3.20
C PRO A 1 23.89 -16.94 1.77
N ALA A 2 23.20 -17.87 1.11
CA ALA A 2 22.53 -17.59 -0.16
C ALA A 2 21.62 -16.37 0.06
N GLY A 3 21.74 -15.37 -0.81
CA GLY A 3 21.07 -14.08 -0.66
C GLY A 3 19.58 -14.28 -0.45
N ALA A 4 19.09 -13.86 0.72
CA ALA A 4 17.66 -13.79 0.95
C ALA A 4 17.09 -12.90 -0.15
N GLU A 5 16.11 -13.40 -0.91
CA GLU A 5 15.34 -12.53 -1.79
C GLU A 5 14.77 -11.39 -0.94
N PRO A 6 14.76 -10.15 -1.45
CA PRO A 6 14.16 -9.03 -0.73
C PRO A 6 12.78 -9.43 -0.23
N ALA A 7 12.36 -8.93 0.94
CA ALA A 7 10.97 -9.05 1.37
C ALA A 7 10.08 -8.34 0.32
N GLY A 8 9.65 -9.11 -0.68
CA GLY A 8 8.87 -8.63 -1.82
C GLY A 8 7.40 -8.55 -1.47
N GLY A 9 6.66 -7.81 -2.27
CA GLY A 9 5.22 -7.78 -2.23
C GLY A 9 4.59 -8.72 -3.26
N MET A 10 3.27 -8.64 -3.39
CA MET A 10 2.53 -9.32 -4.45
C MET A 10 1.48 -8.39 -5.05
N LEU A 11 1.14 -8.64 -6.31
CA LEU A 11 0.04 -7.98 -7.01
C LEU A 11 -1.08 -8.99 -7.23
N ILE A 12 -2.28 -8.65 -6.77
CA ILE A 12 -3.49 -9.45 -6.93
C ILE A 12 -4.36 -8.79 -8.00
N GLY A 13 -4.72 -9.57 -9.01
CA GLY A 13 -5.59 -9.13 -10.09
C GLY A 13 -6.97 -9.75 -9.99
N GLY A 14 -7.99 -9.01 -10.41
CA GLY A 14 -9.33 -9.56 -10.57
C GLY A 14 -10.33 -8.50 -10.99
N GLY A 15 -11.33 -8.89 -11.78
CA GLY A 15 -12.39 -7.98 -12.24
C GLY A 15 -13.20 -7.33 -11.10
N PHE A 16 -14.08 -6.41 -11.46
CA PHE A 16 -14.96 -5.76 -10.49
C PHE A 16 -15.79 -6.78 -9.70
N GLY A 17 -15.89 -6.60 -8.38
CA GLY A 17 -16.65 -7.51 -7.50
C GLY A 17 -16.01 -8.88 -7.25
N SER A 18 -14.78 -9.13 -7.71
CA SER A 18 -14.04 -10.39 -7.47
C SER A 18 -13.60 -10.62 -6.02
N GLY A 19 -13.74 -9.63 -5.14
CA GLY A 19 -13.39 -9.75 -3.72
C GLY A 19 -11.99 -9.22 -3.36
N LYS A 20 -11.29 -8.50 -4.25
CA LYS A 20 -9.98 -7.89 -3.98
C LYS A 20 -9.90 -7.15 -2.63
N SER A 21 -10.80 -6.19 -2.39
CA SER A 21 -10.81 -5.43 -1.14
C SER A 21 -11.15 -6.30 0.08
N HIS A 22 -11.92 -7.39 -0.10
CA HIS A 22 -12.17 -8.36 0.98
C HIS A 22 -10.92 -9.21 1.28
N VAL A 23 -10.13 -9.58 0.27
CA VAL A 23 -8.85 -10.26 0.46
C VAL A 23 -7.89 -9.36 1.23
N LEU A 24 -7.79 -8.07 0.86
CA LEU A 24 -6.99 -7.12 1.62
C LEU A 24 -7.46 -7.01 3.08
N GLU A 25 -8.77 -6.91 3.32
CA GLU A 25 -9.33 -6.86 4.67
C GLU A 25 -8.97 -8.11 5.49
N HIS A 26 -9.09 -9.29 4.88
CA HIS A 26 -8.72 -10.54 5.53
C HIS A 26 -7.23 -10.60 5.86
N LEU A 27 -6.37 -10.17 4.93
CA LEU A 27 -4.92 -10.09 5.15
C LEU A 27 -4.57 -9.08 6.24
N ALA A 28 -5.29 -7.95 6.34
CA ALA A 28 -5.12 -7.00 7.42
C ALA A 28 -5.36 -7.64 8.79
N HIS A 29 -6.46 -8.37 8.96
CA HIS A 29 -6.75 -9.08 10.20
C HIS A 29 -5.66 -10.10 10.55
N LEU A 30 -5.26 -10.94 9.58
CA LEU A 30 -4.20 -11.93 9.79
C LEU A 30 -2.86 -11.29 10.17
N ALA A 31 -2.52 -10.15 9.56
CA ALA A 31 -1.29 -9.43 9.85
C ALA A 31 -1.33 -8.78 11.24
N LEU A 32 -2.43 -8.15 11.64
CA LEU A 32 -2.63 -7.58 12.98
C LEU A 32 -2.55 -8.67 14.05
N ASP A 33 -3.24 -9.80 13.87
CA ASP A 33 -3.19 -10.97 14.76
C ASP A 33 -1.77 -11.56 14.87
N ALA A 34 -0.99 -11.48 13.80
CA ALA A 34 0.40 -11.90 13.78
C ALA A 34 1.38 -10.86 14.38
N GLY A 35 0.90 -9.71 14.84
CA GLY A 35 1.69 -8.66 15.48
C GLY A 35 2.40 -7.71 14.51
N PHE A 36 1.91 -7.59 13.27
CA PHE A 36 2.36 -6.55 12.33
C PHE A 36 1.52 -5.28 12.50
N VAL A 37 2.14 -4.14 12.22
CA VAL A 37 1.39 -2.90 11.94
C VAL A 37 0.86 -3.00 10.52
N VAL A 38 -0.37 -2.55 10.26
CA VAL A 38 -1.01 -2.65 8.95
C VAL A 38 -1.51 -1.29 8.50
N SER A 39 -1.27 -0.93 7.24
CA SER A 39 -1.87 0.25 6.61
C SER A 39 -2.62 -0.15 5.35
N LYS A 40 -3.82 0.39 5.16
CA LYS A 40 -4.62 0.21 3.95
C LYS A 40 -4.73 1.54 3.21
N VAL A 41 -4.12 1.59 2.03
CA VAL A 41 -4.01 2.80 1.23
C VAL A 41 -4.77 2.61 -0.08
N VAL A 42 -5.78 3.44 -0.31
CA VAL A 42 -6.52 3.48 -1.58
C VAL A 42 -5.85 4.48 -2.51
N ILE A 43 -5.37 4.00 -3.65
CA ILE A 43 -4.76 4.87 -4.68
C ILE A 43 -5.84 5.77 -5.27
N SER A 44 -5.52 7.04 -5.49
CA SER A 44 -6.45 8.02 -6.02
C SER A 44 -5.71 9.20 -6.64
N LYS A 45 -6.41 10.29 -7.01
CA LYS A 45 -5.74 11.56 -7.38
C LYS A 45 -5.01 12.19 -6.20
N GLU A 46 -5.59 12.09 -5.01
CA GLU A 46 -5.02 12.65 -3.79
C GLU A 46 -3.87 11.81 -3.26
N THR A 47 -3.99 10.48 -3.35
CA THR A 47 -2.95 9.51 -2.97
C THR A 47 -2.38 8.84 -4.21
N ALA A 48 -1.68 9.64 -5.01
CA ALA A 48 -1.20 9.16 -6.30
C ALA A 48 0.01 8.25 -6.15
N LEU A 49 -0.05 7.04 -6.72
CA LEU A 49 0.99 6.01 -6.54
C LEU A 49 2.40 6.51 -6.94
N HIS A 50 2.49 7.37 -7.95
CA HIS A 50 3.77 7.94 -8.42
C HIS A 50 4.41 8.93 -7.45
N ASP A 51 3.73 9.31 -6.36
CA ASP A 51 4.21 10.24 -5.33
C ASP A 51 4.36 9.52 -3.97
N PRO A 52 5.59 9.07 -3.64
CA PRO A 52 5.88 8.39 -2.38
C PRO A 52 5.54 9.21 -1.14
N ALA A 53 5.58 10.55 -1.20
CA ALA A 53 5.23 11.38 -0.05
C ALA A 53 3.75 11.27 0.27
N LYS A 54 2.88 11.37 -0.75
CA LYS A 54 1.43 11.19 -0.60
C LYS A 54 1.07 9.78 -0.13
N VAL A 55 1.69 8.75 -0.73
CA VAL A 55 1.46 7.35 -0.33
C VAL A 55 1.92 7.12 1.11
N PHE A 56 3.06 7.68 1.51
CA PHE A 56 3.57 7.56 2.88
C PHE A 56 2.65 8.24 3.89
N THR A 57 2.22 9.48 3.64
CA THR A 57 1.27 10.20 4.51
C THR A 57 -0.03 9.41 4.67
N ALA A 58 -0.58 8.88 3.58
CA ALA A 58 -1.78 8.04 3.64
C ALA A 58 -1.54 6.75 4.42
N ALA A 59 -0.39 6.09 4.22
CA ALA A 59 -0.05 4.87 4.94
C ALA A 59 0.09 5.10 6.45
N ILE A 60 0.75 6.17 6.89
CA ILE A 60 0.88 6.49 8.32
C ILE A 60 -0.47 6.89 8.92
N ALA A 61 -1.28 7.67 8.21
CA ALA A 61 -2.59 8.11 8.69
C ALA A 61 -3.56 6.93 8.89
N ASP A 62 -3.51 5.92 8.02
CA ASP A 62 -4.34 4.71 8.10
C ASP A 62 -3.68 3.58 8.92
N ALA A 63 -2.45 3.76 9.39
CA ALA A 63 -1.74 2.70 10.10
C ALA A 63 -2.49 2.26 11.37
N GLN A 64 -2.68 0.96 11.50
CA GLN A 64 -3.29 0.30 12.64
C GLN A 64 -2.23 -0.49 13.39
N VAL A 65 -2.16 -0.25 14.69
CA VAL A 65 -1.28 -0.96 15.62
C VAL A 65 -2.12 -2.02 16.33
N PRO A 66 -1.63 -3.28 16.46
CA PRO A 66 -2.37 -4.34 17.14
C PRO A 66 -2.89 -3.91 18.52
N ASP A 67 -4.19 -4.12 18.76
CA ASP A 67 -4.89 -3.82 20.01
C ASP A 67 -4.85 -2.35 20.48
N LYS A 68 -4.55 -1.39 19.58
CA LYS A 68 -4.45 0.02 19.93
C LYS A 68 -5.26 0.94 19.01
N PRO A 69 -6.12 1.82 19.56
CA PRO A 69 -6.96 2.72 18.75
C PRO A 69 -6.31 4.09 18.45
N GLY A 70 -5.10 4.35 18.96
CA GLY A 70 -4.42 5.64 18.85
C GLY A 70 -3.69 5.86 17.52
N SER A 71 -3.11 7.05 17.38
CA SER A 71 -2.17 7.37 16.29
C SER A 71 -1.01 6.37 16.29
N ALA A 72 -0.83 5.64 15.19
CA ALA A 72 0.14 4.56 15.12
C ALA A 72 1.56 5.03 15.44
N ILE A 73 1.97 6.18 14.89
CA ILE A 73 3.33 6.68 15.08
C ILE A 73 3.61 7.08 16.53
N ASP A 74 2.60 7.61 17.24
CA ASP A 74 2.70 7.95 18.65
C ASP A 74 2.78 6.69 19.52
N GLU A 75 2.00 5.66 19.18
CA GLU A 75 2.04 4.36 19.83
C GLU A 75 3.35 3.62 19.61
N ILE A 76 3.92 3.73 18.40
CA ILE A 76 5.24 3.20 18.05
C ILE A 76 6.32 3.94 18.84
N ALA A 77 6.31 5.27 18.83
CA ALA A 77 7.29 6.10 19.55
C ALA A 77 7.27 5.85 21.06
N THR A 78 6.06 5.74 21.64
CA THR A 78 5.86 5.38 23.05
C THR A 78 6.33 3.97 23.37
N GLY A 79 6.17 3.03 22.42
CA GLY A 79 6.59 1.64 22.54
C GLY A 79 8.11 1.40 22.43
N LEU A 80 8.90 2.42 22.09
CA LEU A 80 10.36 2.25 21.92
C LEU A 80 11.05 1.87 23.23
N ARG A 81 11.66 0.69 23.25
CA ARG A 81 12.42 0.16 24.39
C ARG A 81 13.92 0.33 24.15
N ILE A 82 14.51 1.37 24.71
CA ILE A 82 15.93 1.74 24.46
C ILE A 82 16.92 0.66 24.90
N ASP A 83 16.54 -0.13 25.91
CA ASP A 83 17.31 -1.26 26.44
C ASP A 83 17.14 -2.57 25.64
N SER A 84 16.31 -2.58 24.59
CA SER A 84 16.03 -3.77 23.78
C SER A 84 17.07 -4.02 22.69
N ALA A 85 17.20 -5.29 22.28
CA ALA A 85 18.07 -5.69 21.18
C ALA A 85 17.60 -5.11 19.84
N GLU A 86 16.28 -4.97 19.66
CA GLU A 86 15.64 -4.43 18.46
C GLU A 86 15.94 -2.93 18.31
N TYR A 87 15.82 -2.15 19.39
CA TYR A 87 16.21 -0.74 19.38
C TYR A 87 17.70 -0.57 19.11
N ALA A 88 18.55 -1.37 19.76
CA ALA A 88 19.98 -1.35 19.50
C ALA A 88 20.33 -1.70 18.04
N ALA A 89 19.56 -2.59 17.39
CA ALA A 89 19.70 -2.90 15.98
C ALA A 89 19.30 -1.72 15.08
N LEU A 90 18.17 -1.06 15.34
CA LEU A 90 17.76 0.17 14.66
C LEU A 90 18.83 1.26 14.79
N TYR A 91 19.30 1.49 16.02
CA TYR A 91 20.29 2.51 16.31
C TYR A 91 21.62 2.25 15.57
N ARG A 92 22.11 1.00 15.57
CA ARG A 92 23.30 0.62 14.80
C ARG A 92 23.10 0.80 13.29
N TRP A 93 21.94 0.38 12.76
CA TRP A 93 21.65 0.49 11.33
C TRP A 93 21.65 1.95 10.87
N VAL A 94 20.94 2.84 11.59
CA VAL A 94 20.81 4.25 11.19
C VAL A 94 22.12 5.04 11.33
N HIS A 95 23.08 4.54 12.11
CA HIS A 95 24.42 5.13 12.28
C HIS A 95 25.52 4.41 11.48
N SER A 96 25.16 3.49 10.58
CA SER A 96 26.13 2.85 9.68
C SER A 96 26.51 3.77 8.51
N ASP A 97 27.74 3.64 8.00
CA ASP A 97 28.27 4.55 6.98
C ASP A 97 27.54 4.46 5.62
N ASP A 98 27.05 3.28 5.26
CA ASP A 98 26.36 3.00 3.99
C ASP A 98 24.83 2.93 4.15
N VAL A 99 24.27 3.55 5.20
CA VAL A 99 22.82 3.49 5.43
C VAL A 99 22.06 4.21 4.31
N PRO A 100 21.03 3.60 3.71
CA PRO A 100 20.29 4.18 2.59
C PRO A 100 19.25 5.21 3.05
N VAL A 101 19.53 5.98 4.11
CA VAL A 101 18.68 7.06 4.63
C VAL A 101 19.50 8.29 5.00
N ASP A 102 18.88 9.46 4.93
CA ASP A 102 19.52 10.73 5.28
C ASP A 102 19.87 10.79 6.77
N SER A 103 20.98 11.47 7.09
CA SER A 103 21.49 11.59 8.47
C SER A 103 20.51 12.24 9.45
N ARG A 104 19.48 12.94 8.97
CA ARG A 104 18.36 13.44 9.78
C ARG A 104 17.63 12.32 10.53
N PHE A 105 17.52 11.11 9.98
CA PHE A 105 16.87 10.00 10.67
C PHE A 105 17.70 9.55 11.89
N ALA A 106 19.02 9.46 11.74
CA ALA A 106 19.92 9.18 12.85
C ALA A 106 19.91 10.29 13.90
N ALA A 107 20.00 11.55 13.45
CA ALA A 107 19.99 12.72 14.32
C ALA A 107 18.68 12.85 15.11
N SER A 108 17.53 12.62 14.46
CA SER A 108 16.22 12.68 15.12
C SER A 108 16.03 11.53 16.11
N LEU A 109 16.50 10.32 15.81
CA LEU A 109 16.47 9.19 16.75
C LEU A 109 17.33 9.46 18.00
N PHE A 110 18.57 9.94 17.81
CA PHE A 110 19.43 10.36 18.90
C PHE A 110 18.78 11.46 19.74
N LEU A 111 18.26 12.51 19.10
CA LEU A 111 17.63 13.61 19.82
C LEU A 111 16.35 13.18 20.53
N HIS A 112 15.57 12.23 20.02
CA HIS A 112 14.39 11.71 20.71
C HIS A 112 14.75 11.01 22.03
N GLU A 113 15.87 10.27 22.06
CA GLU A 113 16.39 9.68 23.29
C GLU A 113 16.84 10.75 24.31
N TYR A 114 17.51 11.81 23.84
CA TYR A 114 18.02 12.90 24.69
C TYR A 114 16.96 13.92 25.11
N ALA A 115 15.92 14.13 24.30
CA ALA A 115 14.88 15.13 24.51
C ALA A 115 13.81 14.70 25.52
N ARG A 116 14.07 13.71 26.38
CA ARG A 116 13.11 13.20 27.40
C ARG A 116 12.59 14.27 28.38
N GLY A 117 13.19 15.47 28.41
CA GLY A 117 12.71 16.63 29.18
C GLY A 117 11.99 17.72 28.37
N ASP A 118 11.90 17.58 27.04
CA ASP A 118 11.30 18.55 26.13
C ASP A 118 10.24 17.87 25.25
N ALA A 119 9.04 17.77 25.81
CA ALA A 119 7.92 17.07 25.17
C ALA A 119 7.51 17.69 23.82
N GLU A 120 7.63 19.02 23.68
CA GLU A 120 7.29 19.71 22.43
C GLU A 120 8.26 19.30 21.31
N PHE A 121 9.55 19.28 21.59
CA PHE A 121 10.52 18.87 20.59
C PHE A 121 10.46 17.38 20.28
N ALA A 122 10.17 16.54 21.27
CA ALA A 122 9.92 15.11 21.07
C ALA A 122 8.71 14.89 20.14
N ASP A 123 7.58 15.57 20.37
CA ASP A 123 6.39 15.51 19.49
C ASP A 123 6.73 15.92 18.05
N ARG A 124 7.52 16.98 17.87
CA ARG A 124 7.98 17.39 16.53
C ARG A 124 8.84 16.34 15.83
N ILE A 125 9.65 15.58 16.56
CA ILE A 125 10.41 14.46 16.00
C ILE A 125 9.46 13.32 15.58
N VAL A 126 8.48 12.99 16.42
CA VAL A 126 7.50 11.95 16.10
C VAL A 126 6.69 12.32 14.84
N ARG A 127 6.24 13.58 14.73
CA ARG A 127 5.58 14.09 13.51
C ARG A 127 6.48 14.05 12.29
N PHE A 128 7.78 14.31 12.45
CA PHE A 128 8.74 14.17 11.35
C PHE A 128 8.82 12.74 10.81
N TRP A 129 8.85 11.75 11.71
CA TRP A 129 8.77 10.34 11.34
C TRP A 129 7.42 10.01 10.67
N ALA A 130 6.35 10.71 11.05
CA ALA A 130 5.01 10.61 10.47
C ALA A 130 4.87 11.27 9.08
N GLY A 131 5.83 12.09 8.65
CA GLY A 131 5.84 12.72 7.32
C GLY A 131 5.97 14.25 7.35
N ASP A 132 5.82 14.89 8.50
CA ASP A 132 5.92 16.35 8.60
C ASP A 132 7.36 16.83 8.36
N PRO A 133 7.55 18.07 7.88
CA PRO A 133 8.88 18.63 7.71
C PRO A 133 9.52 18.96 9.06
N LEU A 134 10.81 18.63 9.21
CA LEU A 134 11.64 19.06 10.34
C LEU A 134 12.73 20.02 9.87
N PRO A 135 12.64 21.32 10.22
CA PRO A 135 13.64 22.29 9.82
C PRO A 135 15.06 21.89 10.27
N VAL A 136 15.99 21.86 9.32
CA VAL A 136 17.40 21.51 9.59
C VAL A 136 18.03 22.46 10.62
N ALA A 137 17.60 23.73 10.63
CA ALA A 137 18.06 24.70 11.62
C ALA A 137 17.73 24.28 13.06
N ASP A 138 16.54 23.72 13.28
CA ASP A 138 16.12 23.25 14.60
C ASP A 138 16.94 22.03 15.04
N LEU A 139 17.14 21.06 14.12
CA LEU A 139 18.01 19.91 14.37
C LEU A 139 19.44 20.35 14.73
N ARG A 140 20.03 21.27 13.95
CA ARG A 140 21.39 21.77 14.22
C ARG A 140 21.50 22.45 15.58
N ARG A 141 20.51 23.27 15.95
CA ARG A 141 20.48 23.91 17.27
C ARG A 141 20.47 22.87 18.39
N ARG A 142 19.58 21.89 18.32
CA ARG A 142 19.42 20.84 19.34
C ARG A 142 20.62 19.91 19.42
N LEU A 143 21.22 19.54 18.27
CA LEU A 143 22.47 18.78 18.24
C LEU A 143 23.62 19.56 18.89
N LYS A 144 23.68 20.88 18.73
CA LYS A 144 24.69 21.72 19.40
C LYS A 144 24.49 21.73 20.92
N GLU A 145 23.26 21.88 21.39
CA GLU A 145 22.91 21.82 22.81
C GLU A 145 23.27 20.45 23.43
N ALA A 146 23.09 19.37 22.66
CA ALA A 146 23.45 18.01 23.05
C ALA A 146 24.95 17.65 22.84
N GLY A 147 25.78 18.58 22.35
CA GLY A 147 27.21 18.33 22.10
C GLY A 147 27.52 17.41 20.92
N ALA A 148 26.54 17.12 20.05
CA ALA A 148 26.63 16.16 18.95
C ALA A 148 26.62 16.81 17.55
N ALA A 149 26.86 18.12 17.45
CA ALA A 149 26.77 18.88 16.20
C ALA A 149 27.70 18.38 15.08
N SER A 150 28.88 17.86 15.41
CA SER A 150 29.85 17.33 14.45
C SER A 150 29.57 15.88 14.01
N THR A 151 28.70 15.17 14.72
CA THR A 151 28.39 13.76 14.47
C THR A 151 27.48 13.57 13.25
N TYR A 152 26.57 14.51 13.00
CA TYR A 152 25.53 14.37 11.96
C TYR A 152 25.69 15.39 10.84
N ARG A 153 25.94 14.91 9.61
CA ARG A 153 26.09 15.75 8.42
C ARG A 153 24.72 16.04 7.78
N LEU A 154 24.10 17.14 8.19
CA LEU A 154 22.77 17.55 7.69
C LEU A 154 22.90 18.40 6.42
N ALA A 155 22.62 17.82 5.25
CA ALA A 155 22.63 18.46 3.92
C ALA A 155 21.20 18.70 3.39
N ALA A 156 21.02 19.47 2.31
CA ALA A 156 19.71 19.60 1.67
C ALA A 156 19.24 18.24 1.10
N ALA A 157 17.97 17.90 1.31
CA ALA A 157 17.37 16.68 0.78
C ALA A 157 16.04 17.02 0.10
N ARG A 158 15.68 16.28 -0.95
CA ARG A 158 14.38 16.43 -1.61
C ARG A 158 13.33 15.68 -0.80
N GLU A 159 12.13 16.25 -0.67
CA GLU A 159 11.06 15.61 0.12
C GLU A 159 10.69 14.23 -0.40
N ARG A 160 10.71 14.04 -1.73
CA ARG A 160 10.50 12.72 -2.34
C ARG A 160 11.51 11.69 -1.83
N ASP A 161 12.79 12.06 -1.74
CA ASP A 161 13.84 11.14 -1.28
C ASP A 161 13.63 10.79 0.20
N LEU A 162 13.29 11.79 1.02
CA LEU A 162 12.95 11.56 2.43
C LEU A 162 11.73 10.65 2.56
N ALA A 163 10.68 10.82 1.76
CA ALA A 163 9.51 9.94 1.77
C ALA A 163 9.84 8.47 1.46
N VAL A 164 10.68 8.22 0.45
CA VAL A 164 11.16 6.85 0.16
C VAL A 164 11.97 6.31 1.34
N GLN A 165 12.85 7.12 1.93
CA GLN A 165 13.66 6.72 3.09
C GLN A 165 12.81 6.46 4.35
N ARG A 166 11.65 7.11 4.50
CA ARG A 166 10.72 6.80 5.60
C ARG A 166 10.16 5.38 5.51
N PHE A 167 9.95 4.84 4.30
CA PHE A 167 9.61 3.42 4.12
C PHE A 167 10.76 2.46 4.48
N ARG A 168 11.98 2.94 4.70
CA ARG A 168 13.12 2.17 5.22
C ARG A 168 13.25 2.31 6.74
N PHE A 169 13.08 3.55 7.23
CA PHE A 169 13.24 3.90 8.63
C PHE A 169 12.07 3.45 9.51
N VAL A 170 10.82 3.70 9.10
CA VAL A 170 9.63 3.46 9.95
C VAL A 170 9.38 1.98 10.22
N PRO A 171 9.50 1.03 9.26
CA PRO A 171 9.48 -0.39 9.60
C PRO A 171 10.55 -0.77 10.65
N ARG A 172 11.73 -0.15 10.53
CA ARG A 172 12.80 -0.07 11.54
C ARG A 172 12.25 0.22 12.94
N LEU A 173 11.63 1.40 13.03
CA LEU A 173 11.02 1.94 14.23
C LEU A 173 9.93 1.04 14.81
N ILE A 174 9.07 0.49 13.95
CA ILE A 174 8.00 -0.46 14.30
C ILE A 174 8.59 -1.71 14.96
N THR A 175 9.67 -2.28 14.41
CA THR A 175 10.32 -3.44 15.04
C THR A 175 10.99 -3.09 16.37
N ALA A 176 11.61 -1.91 16.47
CA ALA A 176 12.19 -1.41 17.73
C ALA A 176 11.14 -1.16 18.83
N ALA A 177 9.88 -0.92 18.45
CA ALA A 177 8.75 -0.82 19.36
C ALA A 177 8.14 -2.19 19.76
N GLY A 178 8.67 -3.30 19.23
CA GLY A 178 8.28 -4.67 19.59
C GLY A 178 7.29 -5.34 18.64
N TYR A 179 6.94 -4.72 17.51
CA TYR A 179 6.09 -5.33 16.48
C TYR A 179 6.93 -6.08 15.43
N ARG A 180 6.29 -6.89 14.59
CA ARG A 180 7.00 -7.73 13.61
C ARG A 180 7.49 -7.01 12.36
N GLY A 181 6.91 -5.86 12.05
CA GLY A 181 7.15 -5.11 10.82
C GLY A 181 5.90 -4.40 10.34
N TRP A 182 5.93 -3.92 9.10
CA TRP A 182 4.84 -3.14 8.51
C TRP A 182 4.28 -3.83 7.26
N VAL A 183 2.96 -4.04 7.20
CA VAL A 183 2.27 -4.50 6.00
C VAL A 183 1.49 -3.34 5.39
N ILE A 184 1.70 -3.09 4.10
CA ILE A 184 0.99 -2.04 3.36
C ILE A 184 0.12 -2.68 2.28
N LEU A 185 -1.17 -2.40 2.35
CA LEU A 185 -2.19 -2.91 1.45
C LEU A 185 -2.62 -1.77 0.52
N LEU A 186 -2.26 -1.84 -0.76
CA LEU A 186 -2.53 -0.81 -1.75
C LEU A 186 -3.71 -1.23 -2.62
N ASP A 187 -4.84 -0.56 -2.48
CA ASP A 187 -6.05 -0.81 -3.28
C ASP A 187 -6.18 0.16 -4.46
N GLU A 188 -7.00 -0.22 -5.44
CA GLU A 188 -7.33 0.58 -6.63
C GLU A 188 -6.12 1.01 -7.49
N VAL A 189 -5.10 0.15 -7.60
CA VAL A 189 -3.89 0.46 -8.40
C VAL A 189 -4.23 0.68 -9.88
N GLU A 190 -5.35 0.16 -10.38
CA GLU A 190 -5.83 0.44 -11.74
C GLU A 190 -6.04 1.93 -12.05
N LEU A 191 -6.22 2.78 -11.03
CA LEU A 191 -6.41 4.22 -11.23
C LEU A 191 -5.17 4.92 -11.78
N ILE A 192 -3.99 4.29 -11.71
CA ILE A 192 -2.80 4.79 -12.41
C ILE A 192 -3.03 4.89 -13.91
N GLY A 193 -3.95 4.09 -14.47
CA GLY A 193 -4.32 4.13 -15.88
C GLY A 193 -4.83 5.50 -16.32
N ARG A 194 -5.41 6.30 -15.42
CA ARG A 194 -5.95 7.64 -15.71
C ARG A 194 -4.92 8.78 -15.65
N TYR A 195 -3.69 8.49 -15.22
CA TYR A 195 -2.66 9.51 -15.09
C TYR A 195 -2.02 9.89 -16.42
N SER A 196 -1.32 11.02 -16.47
CA SER A 196 -0.48 11.40 -17.62
C SER A 196 0.63 10.37 -17.88
N LEU A 197 1.15 10.32 -19.10
CA LEU A 197 2.16 9.32 -19.50
C LEU A 197 3.39 9.27 -18.56
N LEU A 198 3.91 10.42 -18.13
CA LEU A 198 5.07 10.46 -17.22
C LEU A 198 4.69 9.98 -15.81
N GLN A 199 3.49 10.30 -15.34
CA GLN A 199 2.99 9.82 -14.05
C GLN A 199 2.74 8.31 -14.09
N ARG A 200 2.20 7.76 -15.20
CA ARG A 200 2.08 6.31 -15.40
C ARG A 200 3.43 5.62 -15.35
N ALA A 201 4.43 6.15 -16.04
CA ALA A 201 5.79 5.63 -16.00
C ALA A 201 6.36 5.55 -14.57
N LYS A 202 6.19 6.61 -13.78
CA LYS A 202 6.58 6.65 -12.37
C LYS A 202 5.75 5.66 -11.52
N SER A 203 4.44 5.56 -11.74
CA SER A 203 3.59 4.59 -11.05
C SER A 203 4.01 3.15 -11.34
N TYR A 204 4.35 2.80 -12.59
CA TYR A 204 4.86 1.48 -12.93
C TYR A 204 6.19 1.18 -12.21
N ALA A 205 7.08 2.17 -12.11
CA ALA A 205 8.31 2.03 -11.32
C ALA A 205 8.02 1.77 -9.82
N GLU A 206 7.01 2.43 -9.25
CA GLU A 206 6.58 2.17 -7.87
C GLU A 206 5.96 0.77 -7.71
N VAL A 207 5.16 0.28 -8.67
CA VAL A 207 4.68 -1.11 -8.66
C VAL A 207 5.86 -2.10 -8.63
N ALA A 208 6.89 -1.85 -9.44
CA ALA A 208 8.10 -2.66 -9.42
C ALA A 208 8.80 -2.63 -8.05
N ARG A 209 8.94 -1.45 -7.43
CA ARG A 209 9.55 -1.28 -6.10
C ARG A 209 8.75 -2.01 -5.02
N TRP A 210 7.43 -1.88 -5.00
CA TRP A 210 6.59 -2.53 -4.00
C TRP A 210 6.56 -4.05 -4.12
N VAL A 211 6.51 -4.58 -5.35
CA VAL A 211 6.43 -6.04 -5.57
C VAL A 211 7.80 -6.70 -5.46
N ARG A 212 8.87 -6.08 -5.99
CA ARG A 212 10.22 -6.67 -5.96
C ARG A 212 11.02 -6.32 -4.70
N GLY A 213 10.49 -5.44 -3.84
CA GLY A 213 11.19 -4.88 -2.70
C GLY A 213 12.09 -3.71 -3.09
N ASP A 214 12.46 -2.92 -2.08
CA ASP A 214 13.40 -1.81 -2.23
C ASP A 214 14.81 -2.36 -2.46
N ARG A 215 15.43 -2.00 -3.59
CA ARG A 215 16.76 -2.49 -3.96
C ARG A 215 17.87 -1.92 -3.09
N ASP A 216 17.69 -0.70 -2.59
CA ASP A 216 18.70 -0.08 -1.71
C ASP A 216 18.57 -0.62 -0.28
N ASP A 217 17.44 -1.26 0.06
CA ASP A 217 17.18 -1.79 1.39
C ASP A 217 16.33 -3.08 1.36
N PRO A 218 16.89 -4.19 0.86
CA PRO A 218 16.15 -5.45 0.72
C PRO A 218 15.78 -6.11 2.05
N ALA A 219 16.39 -5.65 3.16
CA ALA A 219 16.19 -6.16 4.51
C ALA A 219 15.16 -5.35 5.32
N ALA A 220 14.51 -4.35 4.71
CA ALA A 220 13.45 -3.61 5.38
C ALA A 220 12.34 -4.57 5.83
N PRO A 221 11.89 -4.52 7.10
CA PRO A 221 10.81 -5.37 7.63
C PRO A 221 9.44 -4.85 7.19
N ILE A 222 9.25 -4.75 5.87
CA ILE A 222 8.05 -4.24 5.21
C ILE A 222 7.57 -5.24 4.16
N GLY A 223 6.26 -5.44 4.07
CA GLY A 223 5.62 -6.24 3.02
C GLY A 223 4.49 -5.46 2.38
N ALA A 224 4.21 -5.74 1.10
CA ALA A 224 3.14 -5.06 0.37
C ALA A 224 2.23 -6.01 -0.39
N VAL A 225 0.94 -5.70 -0.41
CA VAL A 225 -0.04 -6.38 -1.27
C VAL A 225 -0.78 -5.31 -2.05
N LEU A 226 -0.72 -5.41 -3.38
CA LEU A 226 -1.37 -4.48 -4.29
C LEU A 226 -2.57 -5.18 -4.92
N THR A 227 -3.66 -4.46 -5.17
CA THR A 227 -4.80 -4.97 -5.95
C THR A 227 -5.03 -4.13 -7.20
N THR A 228 -5.34 -4.80 -8.31
CA THR A 228 -5.68 -4.15 -9.58
C THR A 228 -6.75 -4.94 -10.35
N VAL A 229 -7.27 -4.37 -11.43
CA VAL A 229 -8.16 -5.07 -12.38
C VAL A 229 -7.37 -6.01 -13.29
N ASP A 230 -7.99 -7.14 -13.67
CA ASP A 230 -7.37 -8.18 -14.48
C ASP A 230 -7.25 -7.82 -15.97
N ASP A 231 -8.00 -6.81 -16.44
CA ASP A 231 -8.01 -6.32 -17.82
C ASP A 231 -7.16 -5.06 -18.05
N PHE A 232 -6.39 -4.63 -17.04
CA PHE A 232 -5.53 -3.44 -17.12
C PHE A 232 -4.53 -3.51 -18.30
N GLU A 233 -3.99 -4.70 -18.58
CA GLU A 233 -3.08 -4.90 -19.72
C GLU A 233 -3.73 -4.53 -21.04
N ALA A 234 -4.95 -5.03 -21.30
CA ALA A 234 -5.67 -4.77 -22.53
C ALA A 234 -6.07 -3.28 -22.63
N GLN A 235 -6.61 -2.71 -21.56
CA GLN A 235 -7.14 -1.34 -21.57
C GLN A 235 -6.05 -0.27 -21.58
N VAL A 236 -4.95 -0.47 -20.85
CA VAL A 236 -3.94 0.57 -20.61
C VAL A 236 -2.63 0.23 -21.29
N LEU A 237 -2.03 -0.92 -20.97
CA LEU A 237 -0.69 -1.25 -21.48
C LEU A 237 -0.69 -1.36 -23.02
N VAL A 238 -1.67 -2.07 -23.58
CA VAL A 238 -1.91 -2.19 -25.01
C VAL A 238 -2.75 -1.03 -25.52
N GLY A 239 -3.90 -0.75 -24.89
CA GLY A 239 -4.85 0.26 -25.36
C GLY A 239 -4.26 1.68 -25.47
N LYS A 240 -3.35 2.08 -24.57
CA LYS A 240 -2.63 3.37 -24.64
C LYS A 240 -1.22 3.25 -25.24
N ASN A 241 -0.83 2.06 -25.68
CA ASN A 241 0.50 1.72 -26.18
C ASN A 241 1.65 2.12 -25.23
N ASP A 242 1.43 1.95 -23.91
CA ASP A 242 2.40 2.34 -22.88
C ASP A 242 3.70 1.52 -23.00
N VAL A 243 3.59 0.25 -23.38
CA VAL A 243 4.73 -0.68 -23.54
C VAL A 243 5.78 -0.13 -24.52
N GLU A 244 5.35 0.51 -25.61
CA GLU A 244 6.27 1.12 -26.59
C GLU A 244 6.56 2.59 -26.29
N LEU A 245 5.53 3.37 -25.94
CA LEU A 245 5.64 4.83 -25.85
C LEU A 245 6.45 5.28 -24.63
N ILE A 246 6.25 4.66 -23.46
CA ILE A 246 6.92 5.09 -22.23
C ILE A 246 8.43 4.90 -22.33
N PRO A 247 8.97 3.71 -22.64
CA PRO A 247 10.41 3.53 -22.67
C PRO A 247 11.05 4.39 -23.76
N LYS A 248 10.43 4.48 -24.94
CA LYS A 248 10.91 5.35 -26.03
C LYS A 248 11.02 6.81 -25.58
N ARG A 249 9.98 7.37 -24.96
CA ARG A 249 9.97 8.77 -24.51
C ARG A 249 10.95 9.05 -23.39
N LEU A 250 11.14 8.10 -22.47
CA LEU A 250 12.10 8.26 -21.39
C LEU A 250 13.53 8.21 -21.92
N ARG A 251 13.86 7.21 -22.75
CA ARG A 251 15.20 7.03 -23.30
C ARG A 251 15.62 8.15 -24.25
N MET A 252 14.67 8.84 -24.89
CA MET A 252 14.97 10.06 -25.67
C MET A 252 15.61 11.19 -24.86
N LYS A 253 15.47 11.20 -23.52
CA LYS A 253 16.10 12.22 -22.67
C LYS A 253 17.60 12.01 -22.51
N ASP A 254 18.12 10.82 -22.83
CA ASP A 254 19.54 10.47 -22.77
C ASP A 254 20.20 10.78 -21.41
N THR A 255 19.52 10.44 -20.32
CA THR A 255 20.07 10.55 -18.96
C THR A 255 19.99 9.22 -18.22
N ALA A 256 20.94 8.98 -17.32
CA ALA A 256 20.97 7.77 -16.49
C ALA A 256 19.68 7.60 -15.66
N ASP A 257 19.15 8.69 -15.12
CA ASP A 257 17.88 8.68 -14.36
C ASP A 257 16.70 8.27 -15.23
N ALA A 258 16.64 8.73 -16.49
CA ALA A 258 15.57 8.39 -17.40
C ALA A 258 15.65 6.93 -17.86
N GLU A 259 16.87 6.42 -18.09
CA GLU A 259 17.11 5.00 -18.40
C GLU A 259 16.71 4.11 -17.23
N MET A 260 17.11 4.47 -16.00
CA MET A 260 16.71 3.74 -14.79
C MET A 260 15.19 3.73 -14.61
N LEU A 261 14.53 4.88 -14.79
CA LEU A 261 13.07 4.96 -14.72
C LEU A 261 12.40 4.10 -15.81
N ALA A 262 12.94 4.07 -17.03
CA ALA A 262 12.42 3.25 -18.11
C ALA A 262 12.47 1.76 -17.74
N ASN A 263 13.62 1.29 -17.24
CA ASN A 263 13.81 -0.12 -16.84
C ASN A 263 12.90 -0.52 -15.66
N GLN A 264 12.69 0.38 -14.70
CA GLN A 264 11.76 0.16 -13.59
C GLN A 264 10.31 0.16 -14.07
N ALA A 265 9.92 1.08 -14.95
CA ALA A 265 8.59 1.13 -15.53
C ALA A 265 8.28 -0.13 -16.35
N GLU A 266 9.21 -0.59 -17.20
CA GLU A 266 9.09 -1.85 -17.95
C GLU A 266 8.91 -3.06 -17.01
N THR A 267 9.65 -3.08 -15.89
CA THR A 267 9.48 -4.11 -14.87
C THR A 267 8.08 -4.06 -14.25
N GLY A 268 7.57 -2.88 -13.92
CA GLY A 268 6.21 -2.69 -13.38
C GLY A 268 5.12 -3.10 -14.35
N MET A 269 5.24 -2.70 -15.62
CA MET A 269 4.31 -3.10 -16.68
C MET A 269 4.27 -4.62 -16.85
N ARG A 270 5.43 -5.29 -16.82
CA ARG A 270 5.51 -6.76 -16.85
C ARG A 270 4.82 -7.39 -15.64
N ILE A 271 5.00 -6.83 -14.45
CA ILE A 271 4.36 -7.35 -13.23
C ILE A 271 2.83 -7.28 -13.36
N ILE A 272 2.30 -6.15 -13.82
CA ILE A 272 0.86 -5.97 -14.03
C ILE A 272 0.33 -6.91 -15.13
N GLY A 273 1.03 -7.01 -16.26
CA GLY A 273 0.57 -7.86 -17.37
C GLY A 273 0.66 -9.36 -17.09
N ARG A 274 1.72 -9.82 -16.43
CA ARG A 274 2.08 -11.25 -16.41
C ARG A 274 2.28 -11.88 -15.04
N ASP A 275 2.73 -11.12 -14.05
CA ASP A 275 3.14 -11.67 -12.75
C ASP A 275 2.03 -11.56 -11.67
N GLN A 276 0.85 -11.06 -12.02
CA GLN A 276 -0.28 -10.91 -11.10
C GLN A 276 -0.86 -12.27 -10.65
N ILE A 277 -1.16 -12.39 -9.36
CA ILE A 277 -1.95 -13.48 -8.80
C ILE A 277 -3.42 -13.21 -9.11
N ARG A 278 -4.01 -13.97 -10.03
CA ARG A 278 -5.41 -13.75 -10.44
C ARG A 278 -6.37 -14.42 -9.47
N LEU A 279 -7.27 -13.63 -8.88
CA LEU A 279 -8.40 -14.16 -8.14
C LEU A 279 -9.29 -14.98 -9.08
N GLN A 280 -9.52 -16.22 -8.69
CA GLN A 280 -10.41 -17.11 -9.43
C GLN A 280 -11.85 -16.90 -8.97
N PRO A 281 -12.84 -17.04 -9.87
CA PRO A 281 -14.23 -17.16 -9.44
C PRO A 281 -14.38 -18.40 -8.53
N PRO A 282 -15.34 -18.38 -7.58
CA PRO A 282 -15.55 -19.52 -6.69
C PRO A 282 -15.97 -20.75 -7.50
N ASP A 283 -15.34 -21.89 -7.21
CA ASP A 283 -15.74 -23.15 -7.80
C ASP A 283 -17.03 -23.70 -7.17
N ARG A 284 -17.56 -24.82 -7.71
CA ARG A 284 -18.80 -25.41 -7.19
C ARG A 284 -18.69 -25.83 -5.73
N ASP A 285 -17.56 -26.41 -5.35
CA ASP A 285 -17.35 -26.94 -4.01
C ASP A 285 -17.23 -25.81 -2.99
N GLU A 286 -16.61 -24.69 -3.36
CA GLU A 286 -16.52 -23.47 -2.56
C GLU A 286 -17.88 -22.77 -2.42
N LEU A 287 -18.66 -22.71 -3.50
CA LEU A 287 -20.04 -22.21 -3.45
C LEU A 287 -20.91 -23.04 -2.51
N ASP A 288 -20.89 -24.37 -2.63
CA ASP A 288 -21.73 -25.26 -1.83
C ASP A 288 -21.32 -25.23 -0.35
N ARG A 289 -20.01 -25.18 -0.06
CA ARG A 289 -19.48 -24.99 1.30
C ARG A 289 -19.93 -23.65 1.88
N THR A 290 -19.80 -22.57 1.13
CA THR A 290 -20.16 -21.23 1.61
C THR A 290 -21.67 -21.09 1.79
N TYR A 291 -22.48 -21.61 0.87
CA TYR A 291 -23.93 -21.66 0.98
C TYR A 291 -24.35 -22.36 2.28
N THR A 292 -23.80 -23.55 2.53
CA THR A 292 -24.09 -24.33 3.74
C THR A 292 -23.73 -23.56 4.99
N LYS A 293 -22.55 -22.91 5.00
CA LYS A 293 -22.09 -22.14 6.16
C LYS A 293 -22.94 -20.89 6.40
N LEU A 294 -23.28 -20.16 5.34
CA LEU A 294 -24.15 -18.98 5.43
C LEU A 294 -25.55 -19.35 5.91
N ARG A 295 -26.12 -20.45 5.42
CA ARG A 295 -27.41 -20.96 5.88
C ARG A 295 -27.39 -21.26 7.38
N GLN A 296 -26.35 -21.91 7.88
CA GLN A 296 -26.18 -22.18 9.32
C GLN A 296 -26.08 -20.90 10.15
N ILE A 297 -25.33 -19.90 9.68
CA ILE A 297 -25.19 -18.61 10.36
C ILE A 297 -26.52 -17.87 10.39
N HIS A 298 -27.24 -17.81 9.26
CA HIS A 298 -28.53 -17.13 9.15
C HIS A 298 -29.61 -17.82 10.01
N ALA A 299 -29.65 -19.16 9.97
CA ALA A 299 -30.51 -19.98 10.82
C ALA A 299 -30.31 -19.67 12.31
N ALA A 300 -29.04 -19.65 12.75
CA ALA A 300 -28.68 -19.34 14.14
C ALA A 300 -29.01 -17.90 14.53
N ALA A 301 -28.80 -16.94 13.63
CA ALA A 301 -29.06 -15.51 13.90
C ALA A 301 -30.55 -15.21 14.09
N PHE A 302 -31.43 -15.88 13.35
CA PHE A 302 -32.88 -15.63 13.37
C PHE A 302 -33.71 -16.73 14.04
N GLY A 303 -33.08 -17.79 14.55
CA GLY A 303 -33.76 -18.89 15.23
C GLY A 303 -34.77 -19.64 14.36
N TRP A 304 -34.46 -19.83 13.07
CA TRP A 304 -35.34 -20.48 12.09
C TRP A 304 -34.58 -21.47 11.20
N ASP A 305 -35.30 -22.23 10.37
CA ASP A 305 -34.69 -23.12 9.36
C ASP A 305 -34.87 -22.51 7.96
N PRO A 306 -33.86 -21.81 7.40
CA PRO A 306 -33.95 -21.22 6.09
C PRO A 306 -34.13 -22.32 5.03
N PRO A 307 -35.12 -22.22 4.13
CA PRO A 307 -35.32 -23.24 3.10
C PRO A 307 -34.16 -23.26 2.09
N ALA A 308 -34.08 -24.34 1.31
CA ALA A 308 -33.19 -24.39 0.17
C ALA A 308 -33.59 -23.31 -0.86
N VAL A 309 -32.60 -22.54 -1.30
CA VAL A 309 -32.75 -21.55 -2.36
C VAL A 309 -32.37 -22.22 -3.68
N GLU A 310 -33.25 -22.14 -4.68
CA GLU A 310 -32.87 -22.39 -6.07
C GLU A 310 -31.96 -21.24 -6.48
N GLY A 311 -30.65 -21.45 -6.33
CA GLY A 311 -29.66 -20.38 -6.51
C GLY A 311 -29.70 -19.76 -7.91
N LEU A 312 -29.18 -18.53 -8.00
CA LEU A 312 -28.80 -17.90 -9.28
C LEU A 312 -28.14 -18.92 -10.21
N GLU A 313 -28.51 -18.88 -11.49
CA GLU A 313 -27.88 -19.70 -12.52
C GLU A 313 -26.36 -19.56 -12.42
N ARG A 314 -25.65 -20.70 -12.38
CA ARG A 314 -24.21 -20.73 -12.08
C ARG A 314 -23.41 -20.33 -13.33
N LEU A 315 -23.43 -19.05 -13.65
CA LEU A 315 -22.71 -18.49 -14.80
C LEU A 315 -21.24 -18.19 -14.44
N PRO A 316 -20.28 -18.39 -15.36
CA PRO A 316 -18.87 -18.07 -15.14
C PRO A 316 -18.59 -16.60 -14.80
N SER A 317 -19.51 -15.70 -15.17
CA SER A 317 -19.45 -14.26 -14.86
C SER A 317 -19.88 -13.93 -13.43
N ASN A 318 -20.62 -14.83 -12.76
CA ASN A 318 -21.17 -14.53 -11.45
C ASN A 318 -20.07 -14.47 -10.39
N ARG A 319 -20.13 -13.43 -9.56
CA ARG A 319 -19.17 -13.16 -8.50
C ARG A 319 -19.71 -13.69 -7.17
N MET A 320 -18.80 -14.03 -6.25
CA MET A 320 -19.17 -14.55 -4.93
C MET A 320 -20.18 -13.67 -4.20
N ARG A 321 -19.99 -12.34 -4.25
CA ARG A 321 -20.92 -11.37 -3.65
C ARG A 321 -22.36 -11.48 -4.20
N GLN A 322 -22.54 -11.81 -5.47
CA GLN A 322 -23.88 -11.93 -6.06
C GLN A 322 -24.60 -13.15 -5.49
N TYR A 323 -23.92 -14.29 -5.39
CA TYR A 323 -24.46 -15.49 -4.75
C TYR A 323 -24.83 -15.23 -3.28
N VAL A 324 -23.90 -14.65 -2.51
CA VAL A 324 -24.14 -14.35 -1.09
C VAL A 324 -25.32 -13.41 -0.90
N ARG A 325 -25.41 -12.32 -1.69
CA ARG A 325 -26.55 -11.39 -1.61
C ARG A 325 -27.85 -12.04 -2.04
N ALA A 326 -27.86 -12.85 -3.09
CA ALA A 326 -29.05 -13.56 -3.53
C ALA A 326 -29.60 -14.47 -2.42
N TRP A 327 -28.74 -15.30 -1.82
CA TRP A 327 -29.15 -16.22 -0.76
C TRP A 327 -29.67 -15.47 0.48
N ILE A 328 -28.94 -14.45 0.95
CA ILE A 328 -29.35 -13.66 2.13
C ILE A 328 -30.66 -12.92 1.84
N ASN A 329 -30.78 -12.25 0.71
CA ASN A 329 -31.99 -11.50 0.36
C ASN A 329 -33.21 -12.43 0.26
N GLU A 330 -33.05 -13.59 -0.36
CA GLU A 330 -34.15 -14.55 -0.49
C GLU A 330 -34.58 -15.12 0.87
N TRP A 331 -33.61 -15.46 1.73
CA TRP A 331 -33.90 -15.88 3.10
C TRP A 331 -34.58 -14.78 3.91
N ASP A 332 -34.12 -13.53 3.80
CA ASP A 332 -34.73 -12.40 4.49
C ASP A 332 -36.16 -12.13 4.01
N LEU A 333 -36.40 -12.19 2.69
CA LEU A 333 -37.72 -11.99 2.11
C LEU A 333 -38.68 -13.13 2.48
N ARG A 334 -38.26 -14.40 2.36
CA ARG A 334 -39.08 -15.56 2.74
C ARG A 334 -39.37 -15.60 4.25
N ARG A 335 -38.46 -15.08 5.08
CA ARG A 335 -38.68 -14.95 6.52
C ARG A 335 -39.74 -13.88 6.84
N LEU A 336 -39.78 -12.80 6.06
CA LEU A 336 -40.77 -11.71 6.23
C LEU A 336 -42.12 -12.04 5.60
N ASP A 337 -42.11 -12.69 4.44
CA ASP A 337 -43.28 -13.14 3.68
C ASP A 337 -43.03 -14.54 3.11
N PRO A 338 -43.55 -15.60 3.76
CA PRO A 338 -43.37 -16.98 3.31
C PRO A 338 -43.94 -17.30 1.92
N SER A 339 -44.80 -16.45 1.37
CA SER A 339 -45.40 -16.63 0.05
C SER A 339 -44.60 -15.96 -1.08
N TYR A 340 -43.55 -15.22 -0.75
CA TYR A 340 -42.78 -14.45 -1.71
C TYR A 340 -41.82 -15.31 -2.54
N VAL A 341 -41.87 -15.14 -3.87
CA VAL A 341 -40.96 -15.77 -4.84
C VAL A 341 -40.13 -14.67 -5.50
N PRO A 342 -38.83 -14.55 -5.21
CA PRO A 342 -37.97 -13.53 -5.80
C PRO A 342 -37.65 -13.81 -7.28
N ASP A 343 -37.61 -12.75 -8.09
CA ASP A 343 -36.95 -12.77 -9.40
C ASP A 343 -35.65 -11.93 -9.30
N ILE A 344 -34.49 -12.56 -9.53
CA ILE A 344 -33.18 -11.95 -9.31
C ILE A 344 -32.51 -11.69 -10.67
N ALA A 345 -32.36 -10.41 -11.03
CA ALA A 345 -31.61 -9.98 -12.22
C ALA A 345 -30.20 -9.48 -11.85
N ALA A 346 -29.21 -9.81 -12.68
CA ALA A 346 -27.83 -9.33 -12.57
C ALA A 346 -27.49 -8.36 -13.73
N ALA A 347 -26.70 -7.32 -13.46
CA ALA A 347 -26.20 -6.37 -14.45
C ALA A 347 -24.67 -6.23 -14.31
N ASP A 348 -23.96 -6.12 -15.45
CA ASP A 348 -22.52 -5.92 -15.48
C ASP A 348 -22.14 -4.45 -15.26
N VAL A 349 -21.04 -4.23 -14.53
CA VAL A 349 -20.46 -2.90 -14.29
C VAL A 349 -19.01 -2.93 -14.79
N SER A 350 -18.70 -2.11 -15.80
CA SER A 350 -17.33 -1.86 -16.27
C SER A 350 -16.75 -0.60 -15.63
N VAL A 351 -15.43 -0.59 -15.41
CA VAL A 351 -14.71 0.60 -14.92
C VAL A 351 -14.23 1.39 -16.13
N ASP A 352 -14.56 2.68 -16.17
CA ASP A 352 -14.01 3.60 -17.17
C ASP A 352 -12.59 4.04 -16.77
N LEU A 353 -11.60 3.72 -17.62
CA LEU A 353 -10.20 4.12 -17.46
C LEU A 353 -9.78 5.24 -18.44
N SER A 354 -10.75 5.98 -18.95
CA SER A 354 -10.50 7.19 -19.75
C SER A 354 -9.67 8.23 -18.96
N ASP A 355 -8.87 9.00 -19.69
CA ASP A 355 -7.99 10.01 -19.09
C ASP A 355 -8.82 11.16 -18.51
N ASP A 356 -8.59 11.48 -17.25
CA ASP A 356 -9.08 12.72 -16.64
C ASP A 356 -8.19 13.87 -17.14
N GLY A 357 -8.50 14.40 -18.33
CA GLY A 357 -7.75 15.49 -18.93
C GLY A 357 -7.78 16.79 -18.10
N ALA A 358 -6.63 17.48 -18.15
CA ALA A 358 -6.32 18.88 -17.80
C ALA A 358 -6.01 19.22 -16.33
N ASP A 359 -4.71 19.31 -16.03
CA ASP A 359 -4.11 20.54 -15.52
C ASP A 359 -2.82 20.82 -16.31
N GLY A 360 -2.72 22.02 -16.85
CA GLY A 360 -1.78 22.40 -17.91
C GLY A 360 -0.33 22.46 -17.45
N ASP A 361 0.57 21.94 -18.28
CA ASP A 361 1.97 22.33 -18.28
C ASP A 361 2.26 23.13 -19.55
N GLY A 362 3.00 24.21 -19.37
CA GLY A 362 3.03 25.38 -20.23
C GLY A 362 3.43 25.12 -21.69
N ALA A 363 2.81 25.91 -22.56
CA ALA A 363 3.22 26.07 -23.94
C ALA A 363 4.72 26.37 -24.05
N VAL A 364 5.43 25.56 -24.82
CA VAL A 364 6.72 25.95 -25.40
C VAL A 364 6.39 26.84 -26.60
N PRO A 365 6.78 28.13 -26.63
CA PRO A 365 6.63 28.92 -27.85
C PRO A 365 7.63 28.41 -28.89
N GLY A 366 7.14 28.21 -30.10
CA GLY A 366 7.96 27.84 -31.26
C GLY A 366 9.06 28.87 -31.53
N ALA A 367 10.22 28.36 -31.92
CA ALA A 367 11.27 29.15 -32.54
C ALA A 367 11.11 29.01 -34.06
N ASP A 368 10.88 30.15 -34.71
CA ASP A 368 11.45 30.43 -36.03
C ASP A 368 12.98 30.55 -35.92
#